data_AF-A0A812U7Y3-F1
#
_entry.id   AF-A0A812U7Y3-F1
#
_cell.length_a   1.000
_cell.length_b   1.000
_cell.length_c   1.000
_cell.angle_alpha   90.00
_cell.angle_beta   90.00
_cell.angle_gamma   90.00
#
_symmetry.space_group_name_H-M   'P 1'
#
loop_
_entity.id
_entity.type
_entity.pdbx_description
1 polymer ?
#
loop_
_entity_poly.entity_id
_entity_poly.type
_entity_poly.pdbx_seq_one_letter_code
_entity_poly.pdbx_strand_id
1 'polypeptide(L)'
;MQALWPVGAVAGLGAVDCAYLTYSKVTQVPLACPVEGGCTEVHRETGSDVLNSSFASIGPLPLSALGLVAYLAVAALSVSPQNKDLLFWLCLTMALSSLGLTGILIFVLQAPCPYCAASAFISAMLLTLVETQRARDAAREMRGAAGGATVVPTNDWASMLGFVAVEPTPNSSNSSNSSSSAVAEASVVSVEAEPRRAVLGLSGLLALGALRGGTMPSRRLQSAWAYFTLVERYKPNHPPVLSDSSKAEMALARHLQKIGAACYSTWWCPHCQEQRESFGKQAVEVAPFVECSSKSRQQLPVCRDADIESYPTWIINGKKYLGGRDLSDIAEKSGFTEYPPEAFKPRDDQLLEYIWGPPEPEEPYDPLASSDNV
;
A
#
# COMPACT_ATOMS: atom_id res chain seq x y z
N MET A 1 -2.05 -41.90 -4.11
CA MET A 1 -2.25 -40.46 -4.37
C MET A 1 -2.47 -39.78 -3.02
N GLN A 2 -1.47 -39.10 -2.46
CA GLN A 2 -1.67 -38.32 -1.24
C GLN A 2 -2.17 -36.95 -1.68
N ALA A 3 -3.45 -36.65 -1.51
CA ALA A 3 -3.98 -35.31 -1.76
C ALA A 3 -3.23 -34.31 -0.87
N LEU A 4 -2.80 -33.19 -1.45
CA LEU A 4 -2.12 -32.13 -0.70
C LEU A 4 -3.16 -31.26 0.02
N TRP A 5 -3.92 -31.86 0.93
CA TRP A 5 -4.95 -31.18 1.74
C TRP A 5 -4.51 -29.82 2.30
N PRO A 6 -3.33 -29.65 2.93
CA PRO A 6 -2.94 -28.36 3.47
C PRO A 6 -2.71 -27.29 2.39
N VAL A 7 -2.25 -27.67 1.20
CA VAL A 7 -2.04 -26.73 0.08
C VAL A 7 -3.39 -26.31 -0.49
N GLY A 8 -4.31 -27.25 -0.69
CA GLY A 8 -5.67 -26.96 -1.14
C GLY A 8 -6.43 -26.04 -0.17
N ALA A 9 -6.31 -26.28 1.13
CA ALA A 9 -6.95 -25.45 2.15
C ALA A 9 -6.43 -24.00 2.15
N VAL A 10 -5.10 -23.81 2.13
CA VAL A 10 -4.49 -22.47 2.10
C VAL A 10 -4.77 -21.76 0.78
N ALA A 11 -4.75 -22.48 -0.35
CA ALA A 11 -5.13 -21.92 -1.65
C ALA A 11 -6.61 -21.49 -1.68
N GLY A 12 -7.49 -22.25 -1.04
CA GLY A 12 -8.90 -21.88 -0.86
C GLY A 12 -9.07 -20.57 -0.09
N LEU A 13 -8.31 -20.36 0.98
CA LEU A 13 -8.33 -19.09 1.72
C LEU A 13 -7.86 -17.91 0.84
N GLY A 14 -6.80 -18.09 0.06
CA GLY A 14 -6.34 -17.09 -0.90
C GLY A 14 -7.37 -16.79 -1.99
N ALA A 15 -8.09 -17.81 -2.46
CA ALA A 15 -9.18 -17.64 -3.43
C ALA A 15 -10.34 -16.83 -2.83
N VAL A 16 -10.71 -17.09 -1.57
CA VAL A 16 -11.77 -16.31 -0.88
C VAL A 16 -11.36 -14.84 -0.74
N ASP A 17 -10.12 -14.56 -0.34
CA ASP A 17 -9.59 -13.20 -0.24
C ASP A 17 -9.61 -12.48 -1.60
N CYS A 18 -9.06 -13.10 -2.65
CA CYS A 18 -9.06 -12.53 -4.00
C CYS A 18 -10.47 -12.36 -4.59
N ALA A 19 -11.38 -13.29 -4.33
CA ALA A 19 -12.78 -13.19 -4.76
C ALA A 19 -13.46 -12.00 -4.06
N TYR A 20 -13.21 -11.83 -2.76
CA TYR A 20 -13.74 -10.71 -1.99
C TYR A 20 -13.24 -9.35 -2.50
N LEU A 21 -11.93 -9.22 -2.76
CA LEU A 21 -11.35 -8.01 -3.34
C LEU A 21 -11.88 -7.72 -4.75
N THR A 22 -12.04 -8.76 -5.57
CA THR A 22 -12.61 -8.65 -6.91
C THR A 22 -14.06 -8.19 -6.86
N TYR A 23 -14.87 -8.78 -5.98
CA TYR A 23 -16.25 -8.35 -5.77
C TYR A 23 -16.31 -6.89 -5.32
N SER A 24 -15.53 -6.52 -4.31
CA SER A 24 -15.51 -5.16 -3.76
C SER A 24 -15.11 -4.12 -4.82
N LYS A 25 -14.16 -4.45 -5.71
CA LYS A 25 -13.76 -3.60 -6.84
C LYS A 25 -14.85 -3.47 -7.91
N VAL A 26 -15.57 -4.55 -8.23
CA VAL A 26 -16.63 -4.53 -9.24
C VAL A 26 -17.88 -3.81 -8.72
N THR A 27 -18.27 -4.03 -7.47
CA THR A 27 -19.46 -3.41 -6.88
C THR A 27 -19.21 -2.05 -6.24
N GLN A 28 -17.94 -1.62 -6.17
CA GLN A 28 -17.52 -0.35 -5.52
C GLN A 28 -18.00 -0.26 -4.07
N VAL A 29 -18.10 -1.41 -3.39
CA VAL A 29 -18.52 -1.51 -1.99
C VAL A 29 -17.27 -1.43 -1.09
N PRO A 30 -17.30 -0.63 -0.02
CA PRO A 30 -16.16 -0.49 0.88
C PRO A 30 -15.87 -1.78 1.69
N LEU A 31 -14.57 -2.08 1.90
CA LEU A 31 -14.04 -3.34 2.45
C LEU A 31 -14.43 -3.62 3.91
N ALA A 32 -15.09 -4.75 4.18
CA ALA A 32 -15.63 -5.20 5.46
C ALA A 32 -14.56 -5.70 6.42
N CYS A 33 -14.20 -4.90 7.42
CA CYS A 33 -13.24 -5.29 8.45
C CYS A 33 -13.90 -6.23 9.48
N PRO A 34 -13.42 -7.48 9.65
CA PRO A 34 -14.07 -8.46 10.54
C PRO A 34 -13.60 -8.40 12.00
N VAL A 35 -12.69 -7.49 12.38
CA VAL A 35 -12.11 -7.45 13.73
C VAL A 35 -12.51 -6.16 14.43
N GLU A 36 -13.37 -6.27 15.44
CA GLU A 36 -13.68 -5.20 16.39
C GLU A 36 -12.37 -4.78 17.11
N GLY A 37 -11.78 -3.67 16.68
CA GLY A 37 -10.62 -3.04 17.32
C GLY A 37 -9.28 -3.11 16.58
N GLY A 38 -9.19 -3.79 15.42
CA GLY A 38 -7.92 -3.95 14.68
C GLY A 38 -7.78 -3.14 13.39
N CYS A 39 -8.89 -2.78 12.75
CA CYS A 39 -8.90 -1.91 11.58
C CYS A 39 -9.51 -0.57 11.97
N THR A 40 -8.70 0.47 12.06
CA THR A 40 -9.20 1.85 12.05
C THR A 40 -9.90 2.12 10.71
N GLU A 41 -10.84 3.06 10.66
CA GLU A 41 -11.52 3.46 9.41
C GLU A 41 -10.50 3.81 8.30
N VAL A 42 -9.36 4.36 8.69
CA VAL A 42 -8.21 4.66 7.83
C VAL A 42 -7.74 3.44 7.03
N HIS A 43 -7.69 2.24 7.63
CA HIS A 43 -7.26 1.01 6.94
C HIS A 43 -8.29 0.47 5.94
N ARG A 44 -9.58 0.73 6.19
CA ARG A 44 -10.67 0.38 5.26
C ARG A 44 -10.62 1.27 4.02
N GLU A 45 -10.38 2.56 4.22
CA GLU A 45 -10.29 3.55 3.14
C GLU A 45 -9.02 3.38 2.30
N THR A 46 -7.85 3.21 2.91
CA THR A 46 -6.60 2.93 2.18
C THR A 46 -6.67 1.63 1.38
N GLY A 47 -7.36 0.60 1.88
CA GLY A 47 -7.60 -0.62 1.12
C GLY A 47 -8.42 -0.39 -0.16
N SER A 48 -9.47 0.44 -0.10
CA SER A 48 -10.26 0.80 -1.28
C SER A 48 -9.52 1.71 -2.26
N ASP A 49 -8.64 2.59 -1.76
CA ASP A 49 -7.81 3.45 -2.61
C ASP A 49 -6.78 2.64 -3.40
N VAL A 50 -6.14 1.66 -2.75
CA VAL A 50 -5.22 0.74 -3.41
C VAL A 50 -5.94 -0.03 -4.53
N LEU A 51 -7.15 -0.53 -4.28
CA LEU A 51 -7.94 -1.27 -5.28
C LEU A 51 -8.37 -0.41 -6.48
N ASN A 52 -8.54 0.89 -6.30
CA ASN A 52 -8.92 1.83 -7.36
C ASN A 52 -7.71 2.50 -8.03
N SER A 53 -6.49 2.28 -7.54
CA SER A 53 -5.26 2.81 -8.12
C SER A 53 -4.91 2.15 -9.47
N SER A 54 -4.06 2.82 -10.27
CA SER A 54 -3.57 2.31 -11.55
C SER A 54 -2.80 0.98 -11.44
N PHE A 55 -2.30 0.63 -10.25
CA PHE A 55 -1.56 -0.61 -10.01
C PHE A 55 -2.47 -1.83 -9.79
N ALA A 56 -3.77 -1.61 -9.55
CA ALA A 56 -4.72 -2.67 -9.27
C ALA A 56 -5.44 -3.21 -10.52
N SER A 57 -5.11 -2.72 -11.71
CA SER A 57 -5.69 -3.14 -12.99
C SER A 57 -4.59 -3.31 -14.04
N ILE A 58 -4.64 -4.39 -14.82
CA ILE A 58 -3.83 -4.55 -16.02
C ILE A 58 -4.80 -4.60 -17.20
N GLY A 59 -4.90 -3.48 -17.93
CA GLY A 59 -5.95 -3.30 -18.93
C GLY A 59 -7.35 -3.32 -18.29
N PRO A 60 -8.32 -4.07 -18.84
CA PRO A 60 -9.68 -4.13 -18.30
C PRO A 60 -9.84 -5.10 -17.13
N LEU A 61 -8.82 -5.93 -16.82
CA LEU A 61 -8.92 -6.94 -15.77
C LEU A 61 -8.36 -6.43 -14.43
N PRO A 62 -9.10 -6.59 -13.33
CA PRO A 62 -8.58 -6.30 -12.00
C PRO A 62 -7.52 -7.35 -11.61
N LEU A 63 -6.43 -6.89 -11.00
CA LEU A 63 -5.32 -7.74 -10.60
C LEU A 63 -5.74 -8.84 -9.61
N SER A 64 -6.72 -8.55 -8.75
CA SER A 64 -7.34 -9.51 -7.82
C SER A 64 -8.03 -10.68 -8.53
N ALA A 65 -8.56 -10.47 -9.74
CA ALA A 65 -9.16 -11.56 -10.52
C ALA A 65 -8.09 -12.49 -11.09
N LEU A 66 -6.92 -11.95 -11.46
CA LEU A 66 -5.77 -12.77 -11.84
C LEU A 66 -5.26 -13.60 -10.66
N GLY A 67 -5.19 -12.99 -9.47
CA GLY A 67 -4.89 -13.69 -8.21
C GLY A 67 -5.89 -14.82 -7.92
N LEU A 68 -7.20 -14.57 -8.11
CA LEU A 68 -8.25 -15.58 -7.96
C LEU A 68 -8.04 -16.78 -8.89
N VAL A 69 -7.78 -16.53 -10.17
CA VAL A 69 -7.49 -17.60 -11.15
C VAL A 69 -6.27 -18.41 -10.73
N ALA A 70 -5.21 -17.74 -10.25
CA ALA A 70 -4.00 -18.41 -9.81
C ALA A 70 -4.24 -19.28 -8.55
N TYR A 71 -4.98 -18.79 -7.55
CA TYR A 71 -5.33 -19.59 -6.38
C TYR A 71 -6.24 -20.78 -6.70
N LEU A 72 -7.21 -20.61 -7.61
CA LEU A 72 -8.06 -21.71 -8.08
C LEU A 72 -7.25 -22.77 -8.84
N ALA A 73 -6.26 -22.35 -9.64
CA ALA A 73 -5.35 -23.26 -10.33
C ALA A 73 -4.50 -24.08 -9.33
N VAL A 74 -3.95 -23.44 -8.29
CA VAL A 74 -3.23 -24.14 -7.20
C VAL A 74 -4.15 -25.12 -6.47
N ALA A 75 -5.38 -24.71 -6.15
CA ALA A 75 -6.35 -25.58 -5.50
C ALA A 75 -6.69 -26.81 -6.36
N ALA A 76 -6.91 -26.63 -7.66
CA ALA A 76 -7.17 -27.73 -8.60
C ALA A 76 -5.98 -28.69 -8.72
N LEU A 77 -4.76 -28.15 -8.87
CA LEU A 77 -3.52 -28.94 -8.93
C LEU A 77 -3.22 -29.68 -7.61
N SER A 78 -3.71 -29.19 -6.47
CA SER A 78 -3.52 -29.85 -5.17
C SER A 78 -4.30 -31.17 -5.04
N VAL A 79 -5.41 -31.32 -5.77
CA VAL A 79 -6.26 -32.53 -5.79
C VAL A 79 -5.62 -33.63 -6.64
N SER A 80 -5.04 -33.24 -7.78
CA SER A 80 -4.33 -34.16 -8.68
C SER A 80 -3.01 -33.54 -9.13
N PRO A 81 -1.93 -33.69 -8.33
CA PRO A 81 -0.63 -33.10 -8.63
C PRO A 81 0.05 -33.89 -9.76
N GLN A 82 -0.33 -33.58 -11.00
CA GLN A 82 0.23 -34.20 -12.20
C GLN A 82 1.64 -33.69 -12.49
N ASN A 83 1.90 -32.41 -12.24
CA ASN A 83 3.19 -31.77 -12.47
C ASN A 83 3.61 -30.93 -11.25
N LYS A 84 4.49 -31.51 -10.41
CA LYS A 84 4.98 -30.88 -9.17
C LYS A 84 5.87 -29.66 -9.44
N ASP A 85 6.55 -29.63 -10.58
CA ASP A 85 7.38 -28.50 -10.99
C ASP A 85 6.52 -27.30 -11.39
N LEU A 86 5.42 -27.55 -12.13
CA LEU A 86 4.46 -26.49 -12.45
C LEU A 86 3.86 -25.87 -11.18
N LEU A 87 3.49 -26.70 -10.19
CA LEU A 87 2.96 -26.22 -8.90
C LEU A 87 3.97 -25.33 -8.16
N PHE A 88 5.25 -25.71 -8.15
CA PHE A 88 6.32 -24.92 -7.52
C PHE A 88 6.54 -23.57 -8.22
N TRP A 89 6.70 -23.57 -9.54
CA TRP A 89 6.91 -22.32 -10.30
C TRP A 89 5.71 -21.38 -10.20
N LEU A 90 4.49 -21.94 -10.17
CA LEU A 90 3.27 -21.16 -9.95
C LEU A 90 3.27 -20.51 -8.56
N CYS A 91 3.55 -21.24 -7.49
CA CYS A 91 3.61 -20.67 -6.14
C CYS A 91 4.77 -19.66 -5.98
N LEU A 92 5.92 -19.91 -6.62
CA LEU A 92 7.07 -19.00 -6.57
C LEU A 92 6.76 -17.67 -7.26
N THR A 93 6.15 -17.70 -8.45
CA THR A 93 5.76 -16.48 -9.18
C THR A 93 4.68 -15.70 -8.43
N MET A 94 3.71 -16.38 -7.82
CA MET A 94 2.72 -15.74 -6.94
C MET A 94 3.36 -15.08 -5.71
N ALA A 95 4.30 -15.75 -5.04
CA ALA A 95 4.98 -15.20 -3.88
C ALA A 95 5.84 -13.97 -4.22
N LEU A 96 6.62 -14.03 -5.30
CA LEU A 96 7.46 -12.91 -5.74
C LEU A 96 6.64 -11.70 -6.19
N SER A 97 5.58 -11.93 -6.98
CA SER A 97 4.69 -10.84 -7.40
C SER A 97 3.96 -10.22 -6.21
N SER A 98 3.48 -11.03 -5.26
CA SER A 98 2.81 -10.52 -4.05
C SER A 98 3.77 -9.74 -3.14
N LEU A 99 5.02 -10.20 -2.98
CA LEU A 99 6.05 -9.44 -2.24
C LEU A 99 6.39 -8.12 -2.94
N GLY A 100 6.54 -8.13 -4.26
CA GLY A 100 6.83 -6.93 -5.04
C GLY A 100 5.71 -5.90 -4.95
N LEU A 101 4.45 -6.32 -5.10
CA LEU A 101 3.29 -5.43 -4.99
C LEU A 101 3.12 -4.90 -3.57
N THR A 102 3.21 -5.75 -2.55
CA THR A 102 3.15 -5.29 -1.15
C THR A 102 4.32 -4.34 -0.82
N GLY A 103 5.51 -4.58 -1.36
CA GLY A 103 6.64 -3.66 -1.26
C GLY A 103 6.34 -2.30 -1.88
N ILE A 104 5.82 -2.26 -3.12
CA ILE A 104 5.41 -1.01 -3.76
C ILE A 104 4.35 -0.27 -2.93
N LEU A 105 3.37 -1.00 -2.38
CA LEU A 105 2.32 -0.41 -1.55
C LEU A 105 2.84 0.23 -0.27
N ILE A 106 3.85 -0.39 0.37
CA ILE A 106 4.44 0.11 1.62
C ILE A 106 5.44 1.24 1.35
N PHE A 107 6.31 1.09 0.36
CA PHE A 107 7.43 2.02 0.13
C PHE A 107 7.08 3.19 -0.80
N VAL A 108 6.23 2.97 -1.81
CA VAL A 108 5.88 3.99 -2.81
C VAL A 108 4.57 4.67 -2.46
N LEU A 109 3.55 3.91 -2.05
CA LEU A 109 2.21 4.46 -1.76
C LEU A 109 1.97 4.75 -0.27
N GLN A 110 2.82 4.26 0.64
CA GLN A 110 2.66 4.34 2.10
C GLN A 110 1.23 4.01 2.59
N ALA A 111 0.54 3.11 1.88
CA ALA A 111 -0.85 2.75 2.14
C ALA A 111 -0.91 1.29 2.65
N PRO A 112 -1.05 1.07 3.98
CA PRO A 112 -1.09 -0.28 4.53
C PRO A 112 -2.44 -0.95 4.24
N CYS A 113 -2.45 -1.84 3.23
CA CYS A 113 -3.60 -2.66 2.86
C CYS A 113 -3.54 -4.02 3.59
N PRO A 114 -4.40 -4.28 4.60
CA PRO A 114 -4.36 -5.52 5.38
C PRO A 114 -4.70 -6.77 4.54
N TYR A 115 -5.61 -6.66 3.59
CA TYR A 115 -5.94 -7.77 2.67
C TYR A 115 -4.78 -8.12 1.74
N CYS A 116 -4.07 -7.11 1.24
CA CYS A 116 -2.89 -7.30 0.38
C CYS A 116 -1.74 -7.97 1.18
N ALA A 117 -1.59 -7.60 2.46
CA ALA A 117 -0.66 -8.27 3.36
C ALA A 117 -1.09 -9.72 3.67
N ALA A 118 -2.39 -9.98 3.85
CA ALA A 118 -2.93 -11.33 4.02
C ALA A 118 -2.66 -12.21 2.78
N SER A 119 -2.92 -11.70 1.58
CA SER A 119 -2.56 -12.35 0.31
C SER A 119 -1.07 -12.67 0.20
N ALA A 120 -0.19 -11.74 0.62
CA ALA A 120 1.26 -11.98 0.64
C ALA A 120 1.66 -13.08 1.62
N PHE A 121 1.06 -13.09 2.81
CA PHE A 121 1.29 -14.14 3.81
C PHE A 121 0.82 -15.51 3.31
N ILE A 122 -0.38 -15.59 2.72
CA ILE A 122 -0.93 -16.82 2.15
C ILE A 122 -0.02 -17.35 1.04
N SER A 123 0.48 -16.49 0.16
CA SER A 123 1.38 -16.87 -0.94
C SER A 123 2.73 -17.39 -0.43
N ALA A 124 3.32 -16.73 0.57
CA ALA A 124 4.54 -17.21 1.21
C ALA A 124 4.33 -18.57 1.89
N MET A 125 3.21 -18.74 2.60
CA MET A 125 2.84 -20.00 3.25
C MET A 125 2.70 -21.13 2.23
N LEU A 126 2.03 -20.89 1.09
CA LEU A 126 1.92 -21.89 0.02
C LEU A 126 3.28 -22.32 -0.52
N LEU A 127 4.19 -21.38 -0.78
CA LEU A 127 5.53 -21.70 -1.25
C LEU A 127 6.28 -22.60 -0.25
N THR A 128 6.23 -22.28 1.04
CA THR A 128 6.88 -23.11 2.08
C THR A 128 6.27 -24.51 2.17
N LEU A 129 4.94 -24.64 2.02
CA LEU A 129 4.27 -25.94 2.02
C LEU A 129 4.68 -26.78 0.80
N VAL A 130 4.79 -26.17 -0.38
CA VAL A 130 5.22 -26.87 -1.59
C VAL A 130 6.70 -27.28 -1.50
N GLU A 131 7.58 -26.43 -0.98
CA GLU A 131 9.00 -26.79 -0.76
C GLU A 131 9.16 -27.94 0.23
N THR A 132 8.45 -27.89 1.37
CA THR A 132 8.51 -28.97 2.37
C THR A 132 7.98 -30.28 1.82
N GLN A 133 6.99 -30.26 0.92
CA GLN A 133 6.48 -31.46 0.26
C GLN A 133 7.48 -32.01 -0.76
N ARG A 134 8.07 -31.18 -1.61
CA ARG A 134 9.15 -31.61 -2.52
C ARG A 134 10.30 -32.26 -1.75
N ALA A 135 10.68 -31.70 -0.60
CA ALA A 135 11.71 -32.26 0.27
C ALA A 135 11.29 -33.61 0.89
N ARG A 136 10.03 -33.76 1.33
CA ARG A 136 9.51 -35.04 1.85
C ARG A 136 9.44 -36.12 0.77
N ASP A 137 9.07 -35.76 -0.45
CA ASP A 137 9.01 -36.71 -1.57
C ASP A 137 10.40 -37.19 -1.95
N ALA A 138 11.40 -36.29 -2.06
CA ALA A 138 12.80 -36.67 -2.25
C ALA A 138 13.31 -37.57 -1.12
N ALA A 139 12.99 -37.27 0.14
CA ALA A 139 13.37 -38.11 1.28
C ALA A 139 12.69 -39.49 1.26
N ARG A 140 11.44 -39.59 0.77
CA ARG A 140 10.72 -40.86 0.60
C ARG A 140 11.31 -41.69 -0.53
N GLU A 141 11.70 -41.07 -1.64
CA GLU A 141 12.41 -41.76 -2.73
C GLU A 141 13.73 -42.34 -2.24
N MET A 142 14.51 -41.56 -1.48
CA MET A 142 15.76 -42.04 -0.88
C MET A 142 15.54 -43.15 0.15
N ARG A 143 14.50 -43.06 1.00
CA ARG A 143 14.13 -44.14 1.96
C ARG A 143 13.61 -45.40 1.27
N GLY A 144 12.91 -45.26 0.14
CA GLY A 144 12.45 -46.37 -0.69
C GLY A 144 13.62 -47.06 -1.40
N ALA A 145 14.58 -46.28 -1.91
CA ALA A 145 15.82 -46.79 -2.50
C ALA A 145 16.72 -47.48 -1.46
N ALA A 146 16.68 -47.04 -0.20
CA ALA A 146 17.40 -47.65 0.92
C ALA A 146 16.75 -48.93 1.49
N GLY A 147 15.67 -49.44 0.88
CA GLY A 147 15.19 -50.81 1.15
C GLY A 147 14.70 -51.07 2.58
N GLY A 148 13.96 -50.15 3.20
CA GLY A 148 13.30 -50.43 4.48
C GLY A 148 14.22 -50.44 5.71
N ALA A 149 15.33 -49.69 5.67
CA ALA A 149 16.13 -49.44 6.87
C ALA A 149 15.28 -48.72 7.94
N THR A 150 15.12 -49.36 9.11
CA THR A 150 14.42 -48.80 10.26
C THR A 150 15.25 -47.70 10.90
N VAL A 151 14.71 -46.47 10.90
CA VAL A 151 15.27 -45.32 11.59
C VAL A 151 15.01 -45.47 13.09
N VAL A 152 16.05 -45.67 13.90
CA VAL A 152 15.95 -45.64 15.37
C VAL A 152 16.32 -44.24 15.85
N PRO A 153 15.47 -43.56 16.66
CA PRO A 153 15.80 -42.26 17.20
C PRO A 153 16.79 -42.42 18.35
N THR A 154 18.03 -41.97 18.17
CA THR A 154 18.95 -41.80 19.29
C THR A 154 18.52 -40.55 20.07
N ASN A 155 18.45 -40.70 21.38
CA ASN A 155 17.95 -39.76 22.37
C ASN A 155 18.88 -38.56 22.62
N ASP A 156 19.59 -38.10 21.59
CA ASP A 156 20.49 -36.97 21.65
C ASP A 156 20.00 -35.81 20.77
N TRP A 157 20.39 -34.59 21.17
CA TRP A 157 20.13 -33.29 20.53
C TRP A 157 20.33 -33.26 18.99
N ALA A 158 21.05 -34.23 18.44
CA ALA A 158 21.19 -34.49 17.00
C ALA A 158 19.83 -34.68 16.27
N SER A 159 18.80 -35.16 16.96
CA SER A 159 17.43 -35.29 16.44
C SER A 159 16.75 -33.94 16.14
N MET A 160 17.13 -32.84 16.82
CA MET A 160 16.66 -31.48 16.49
C MET A 160 17.37 -30.85 15.30
N LEU A 161 18.52 -31.41 14.88
CA LEU A 161 19.31 -30.91 13.75
C LEU A 161 19.18 -31.78 12.49
N GLY A 162 18.35 -32.83 12.53
CA GLY A 162 18.00 -33.63 11.36
C GLY A 162 19.07 -34.61 10.89
N PHE A 163 20.08 -34.91 11.71
CA PHE A 163 21.03 -35.97 11.43
C PHE A 163 20.37 -37.33 11.70
N VAL A 164 20.23 -38.15 10.65
CA VAL A 164 19.82 -39.56 10.76
C VAL A 164 21.04 -40.41 10.43
N ALA A 165 21.52 -41.17 11.41
CA ALA A 165 22.45 -42.25 11.15
C ALA A 165 21.65 -43.43 10.56
N VAL A 166 22.10 -43.95 9.40
CA VAL A 166 21.59 -45.18 8.81
C VAL A 166 22.61 -46.26 9.09
N GLU A 167 22.29 -47.21 9.97
CA GLU A 167 23.07 -48.44 10.10
C GLU A 167 22.46 -49.54 9.21
N PRO A 168 23.28 -50.27 8.43
CA PRO A 168 22.79 -51.42 7.67
C PRO A 168 22.52 -52.59 8.63
N THR A 169 21.37 -53.24 8.48
CA THR A 169 21.04 -54.47 9.23
C THR A 169 21.93 -55.63 8.79
N PRO A 170 22.50 -56.44 9.70
CA PRO A 170 23.31 -57.58 9.30
C PRO A 170 22.39 -58.70 8.81
N ASN A 171 22.52 -59.06 7.53
CA ASN A 171 21.84 -60.24 7.00
C ASN A 171 22.64 -61.49 7.40
N SER A 172 21.95 -62.45 8.00
CA SER A 172 22.49 -63.73 8.47
C SER A 172 22.77 -64.66 7.29
N SER A 173 24.05 -64.99 7.05
CA SER A 173 24.45 -66.30 6.52
C SER A 173 25.97 -66.53 6.55
N ASN A 174 26.38 -67.41 7.46
CA ASN A 174 27.47 -68.40 7.43
C ASN A 174 28.91 -68.08 6.97
N SER A 175 29.80 -68.39 7.94
CA SER A 175 31.01 -69.22 7.88
C SER A 175 32.36 -68.67 7.37
N SER A 176 33.29 -68.73 8.34
CA SER A 176 34.71 -69.12 8.26
C SER A 176 35.79 -68.12 7.86
N ASN A 177 36.61 -67.84 8.88
CA ASN A 177 38.08 -67.77 8.91
C ASN A 177 38.83 -66.46 8.59
N SER A 178 39.63 -66.10 9.60
CA SER A 178 40.97 -65.52 9.56
C SER A 178 41.16 -64.12 8.96
N SER A 179 41.33 -63.16 9.88
CA SER A 179 42.50 -62.28 9.97
C SER A 179 43.14 -61.81 8.67
N SER A 180 42.83 -60.57 8.25
CA SER A 180 43.80 -59.47 8.04
C SER A 180 43.23 -58.44 7.05
N SER A 181 43.10 -57.21 7.54
CA SER A 181 43.27 -55.95 6.81
C SER A 181 42.70 -55.83 5.40
N ALA A 182 41.43 -55.42 5.30
CA ALA A 182 40.98 -54.56 4.21
C ALA A 182 40.01 -53.55 4.81
N VAL A 183 40.50 -52.32 5.00
CA VAL A 183 39.66 -51.16 5.30
C VAL A 183 38.80 -50.94 4.05
N ALA A 184 37.56 -51.42 4.07
CA ALA A 184 36.58 -51.06 3.06
C ALA A 184 36.13 -49.63 3.38
N GLU A 185 36.49 -48.70 2.50
CA GLU A 185 36.13 -47.29 2.59
C GLU A 185 34.61 -47.15 2.68
N ALA A 186 34.12 -46.69 3.83
CA ALA A 186 32.78 -46.18 3.95
C ALA A 186 32.73 -44.87 3.14
N SER A 187 32.05 -44.89 1.99
CA SER A 187 31.74 -43.67 1.26
C SER A 187 30.75 -42.84 2.09
N VAL A 188 31.28 -41.95 2.92
CA VAL A 188 30.53 -40.90 3.60
C VAL A 188 30.03 -39.94 2.51
N VAL A 189 28.75 -40.05 2.16
CA VAL A 189 28.10 -39.01 1.36
C VAL A 189 27.76 -37.87 2.32
N SER A 190 28.73 -36.97 2.52
CA SER A 190 28.48 -35.67 3.16
C SER A 190 27.60 -34.86 2.23
N VAL A 191 26.29 -34.84 2.48
CA VAL A 191 25.41 -33.83 1.89
C VAL A 191 25.57 -32.58 2.75
N GLU A 192 26.37 -31.65 2.26
CA GLU A 192 26.50 -30.31 2.82
C GLU A 192 25.14 -29.62 2.74
N ALA A 193 24.50 -29.45 3.89
CA ALA A 193 23.17 -28.89 4.01
C ALA A 193 23.27 -27.46 4.54
N GLU A 194 23.30 -26.47 3.64
CA GLU A 194 22.99 -25.07 3.95
C GLU A 194 22.28 -24.40 2.75
N PRO A 195 21.32 -23.46 2.93
CA PRO A 195 20.93 -22.73 4.14
C PRO A 195 19.39 -22.72 4.37
N ARG A 196 18.83 -23.76 4.98
CA ARG A 196 17.36 -23.90 5.18
C ARG A 196 16.78 -23.15 6.41
N ARG A 197 17.62 -22.42 7.17
CA ARG A 197 17.19 -21.63 8.34
C ARG A 197 16.96 -20.15 8.06
N ALA A 198 17.49 -19.61 6.95
CA ALA A 198 17.35 -18.19 6.61
C ALA A 198 15.90 -17.82 6.22
N VAL A 199 15.17 -18.72 5.55
CA VAL A 199 13.81 -18.44 5.04
C VAL A 199 12.77 -18.36 6.17
N LEU A 200 12.86 -19.23 7.18
CA LEU A 200 11.99 -19.16 8.37
C LEU A 200 12.33 -17.95 9.27
N GLY A 201 13.61 -17.54 9.31
CA GLY A 201 14.07 -16.34 10.02
C GLY A 201 13.61 -15.04 9.35
N LEU A 202 13.60 -14.97 8.01
CA LEU A 202 13.15 -13.81 7.24
C LEU A 202 11.64 -13.54 7.41
N SER A 203 10.81 -14.58 7.50
CA SER A 203 9.38 -14.41 7.82
C SER A 203 9.13 -13.89 9.25
N GLY A 204 9.95 -14.31 10.22
CA GLY A 204 9.87 -13.80 11.60
C GLY A 204 10.42 -12.37 11.76
N LEU A 205 11.48 -12.03 11.02
CA LEU A 205 12.08 -10.69 10.99
C LEU A 205 11.22 -9.68 10.22
N LEU A 206 10.48 -10.09 9.19
CA LEU A 206 9.48 -9.23 8.54
C LEU A 206 8.28 -8.96 9.47
N ALA A 207 7.86 -9.94 10.27
CA ALA A 207 6.80 -9.77 11.26
C ALA A 207 7.21 -8.82 12.41
N LEU A 208 8.48 -8.84 12.84
CA LEU A 208 9.01 -7.93 13.86
C LEU A 208 9.47 -6.57 13.29
N GLY A 209 9.92 -6.52 12.05
CA GLY A 209 10.31 -5.30 11.35
C GLY A 209 9.13 -4.39 11.04
N ALA A 210 7.96 -4.97 10.72
CA ALA A 210 6.71 -4.24 10.57
C ALA A 210 6.20 -3.60 11.88
N LEU A 211 6.62 -4.11 13.04
CA LEU A 211 6.22 -3.57 14.35
C LEU A 211 7.20 -2.54 14.93
N ARG A 212 8.42 -2.39 14.37
CA ARG A 212 9.46 -1.52 14.93
C ARG A 212 10.05 -0.49 13.95
N GLY A 213 9.75 -0.61 12.65
CA GLY A 213 10.27 0.25 11.59
C GLY A 213 9.26 1.26 11.07
N GLY A 214 8.56 1.98 11.95
CA GLY A 214 7.91 3.23 11.56
C GLY A 214 8.98 4.30 11.39
N THR A 215 9.69 4.34 10.26
CA THR A 215 10.38 5.57 9.87
C THR A 215 9.28 6.61 9.72
N MET A 216 9.12 7.48 10.73
CA MET A 216 8.12 8.53 10.67
C MET A 216 8.34 9.32 9.37
N PRO A 217 7.28 9.57 8.59
CA PRO A 217 7.39 10.46 7.44
C PRO A 217 7.95 11.79 7.95
N SER A 218 8.74 12.48 7.13
CA SER A 218 9.14 13.87 7.42
C SER A 218 7.90 14.70 7.76
N ARG A 219 8.00 15.73 8.63
CA ARG A 219 6.83 16.53 9.05
C ARG A 219 6.00 17.05 7.86
N ARG A 220 6.65 17.39 6.73
CA ARG A 220 5.98 17.77 5.47
C ARG A 220 5.13 16.66 4.84
N LEU A 221 5.55 15.40 4.95
CA LEU A 221 4.76 14.26 4.47
C LEU A 221 3.56 14.00 5.39
N GLN A 222 3.69 14.24 6.70
CA GLN A 222 2.58 14.09 7.65
C GLN A 222 1.47 15.12 7.41
N SER A 223 1.81 16.37 7.11
CA SER A 223 0.82 17.41 6.82
C SER A 223 0.16 17.25 5.46
N ALA A 224 0.92 16.89 4.43
CA ALA A 224 0.38 16.53 3.11
C ALA A 224 -0.62 15.37 3.22
N TRP A 225 -0.33 14.38 4.07
CA TRP A 225 -1.24 13.28 4.35
C TRP A 225 -2.50 13.73 5.11
N ALA A 226 -2.37 14.58 6.13
CA ALA A 226 -3.51 15.11 6.88
C ALA A 226 -4.49 15.86 5.97
N TYR A 227 -4.02 16.76 5.12
CA TYR A 227 -4.88 17.47 4.18
C TYR A 227 -5.52 16.53 3.15
N PHE A 228 -4.78 15.54 2.63
CA PHE A 228 -5.33 14.53 1.72
C PHE A 228 -6.49 13.74 2.37
N THR A 229 -6.34 13.31 3.62
CA THR A 229 -7.41 12.58 4.34
C THR A 229 -8.64 13.46 4.57
N LEU A 230 -8.44 14.75 4.86
CA LEU A 230 -9.52 15.72 5.02
C LEU A 230 -10.29 15.87 3.70
N VAL A 231 -9.57 16.06 2.60
CA VAL A 231 -10.12 16.20 1.26
C VAL A 231 -10.96 14.99 0.84
N GLU A 232 -10.51 13.76 1.10
CA GLU A 232 -11.29 12.56 0.77
C GLU A 232 -12.54 12.42 1.64
N ARG A 233 -12.52 12.85 2.90
CA ARG A 233 -13.70 12.86 3.78
C ARG A 233 -14.83 13.74 3.24
N TYR A 234 -14.50 14.90 2.67
CA TYR A 234 -15.50 15.89 2.24
C TYR A 234 -15.93 15.73 0.77
N LYS A 235 -15.26 14.88 0.00
CA LYS A 235 -15.53 14.63 -1.42
C LYS A 235 -17.00 14.27 -1.72
N PRO A 236 -17.61 14.84 -2.78
CA PRO A 236 -17.03 15.74 -3.77
C PRO A 236 -17.06 17.22 -3.37
N ASN A 237 -17.35 17.54 -2.12
CA ASN A 237 -17.38 18.93 -1.63
C ASN A 237 -16.01 19.33 -1.09
N HIS A 238 -15.77 20.64 -1.03
CA HIS A 238 -14.59 21.18 -0.38
C HIS A 238 -14.59 20.91 1.14
N PRO A 239 -13.41 20.80 1.76
CA PRO A 239 -13.28 20.86 3.21
C PRO A 239 -13.91 22.13 3.81
N PRO A 240 -14.38 22.06 5.06
CA PRO A 240 -15.01 23.20 5.72
C PRO A 240 -14.01 24.34 5.91
N VAL A 241 -14.47 25.56 5.66
CA VAL A 241 -13.73 26.78 5.97
C VAL A 241 -13.84 27.05 7.47
N LEU A 242 -12.71 27.34 8.12
CA LEU A 242 -12.62 27.53 9.57
C LEU A 242 -12.71 29.00 9.98
N SER A 243 -12.23 29.91 9.15
CA SER A 243 -12.28 31.36 9.41
C SER A 243 -13.67 31.96 9.23
N ASP A 244 -14.01 32.93 10.06
CA ASP A 244 -15.26 33.69 9.94
C ASP A 244 -15.08 34.89 9.01
N SER A 245 -16.12 35.23 8.26
CA SER A 245 -16.07 36.33 7.31
C SER A 245 -16.23 37.70 7.96
N SER A 246 -15.42 38.65 7.50
CA SER A 246 -15.60 40.07 7.81
C SER A 246 -16.71 40.71 6.95
N LYS A 247 -17.16 41.91 7.36
CA LYS A 247 -18.11 42.70 6.54
C LYS A 247 -17.54 43.06 5.17
N ALA A 248 -16.23 43.34 5.10
CA ALA A 248 -15.54 43.63 3.85
C ALA A 248 -15.48 42.41 2.93
N GLU A 249 -15.17 41.22 3.47
CA GLU A 249 -15.17 39.95 2.73
C GLU A 249 -16.56 39.62 2.16
N MET A 250 -17.62 39.81 2.97
CA MET A 250 -19.01 39.64 2.52
C MET A 250 -19.40 40.61 1.40
N ALA A 251 -19.01 41.88 1.52
CA ALA A 251 -19.31 42.90 0.50
C ALA A 251 -18.57 42.62 -0.81
N LEU A 252 -17.29 42.23 -0.72
CA LEU A 252 -16.50 41.84 -1.88
C LEU A 252 -17.08 40.61 -2.58
N ALA A 253 -17.47 39.57 -1.83
CA ALA A 253 -18.08 38.37 -2.39
C ALA A 253 -19.36 38.68 -3.20
N ARG A 254 -20.23 39.54 -2.66
CA ARG A 254 -21.45 40.00 -3.34
C ARG A 254 -21.14 40.84 -4.58
N HIS A 255 -20.14 41.70 -4.51
CA HIS A 255 -19.70 42.51 -5.66
C HIS A 255 -19.19 41.62 -6.80
N LEU A 256 -18.33 40.64 -6.48
CA LEU A 256 -17.79 39.69 -7.46
C LEU A 256 -18.91 38.88 -8.14
N GLN A 257 -19.89 38.42 -7.38
CA GLN A 257 -21.08 37.76 -7.92
C GLN A 257 -21.87 38.69 -8.85
N LYS A 258 -22.06 39.95 -8.46
CA LYS A 258 -22.83 40.94 -9.23
C LYS A 258 -22.17 41.29 -10.57
N ILE A 259 -20.84 41.37 -10.63
CA ILE A 259 -20.12 41.69 -11.86
C ILE A 259 -19.87 40.46 -12.76
N GLY A 260 -20.31 39.27 -12.32
CA GLY A 260 -20.09 38.02 -13.06
C GLY A 260 -18.63 37.56 -13.07
N ALA A 261 -17.85 37.92 -12.05
CA ALA A 261 -16.54 37.32 -11.84
C ALA A 261 -16.70 35.83 -11.47
N ALA A 262 -15.67 35.02 -11.71
CA ALA A 262 -15.67 33.60 -11.34
C ALA A 262 -14.29 33.15 -10.86
N CYS A 263 -14.27 32.29 -9.84
CA CYS A 263 -13.09 31.58 -9.38
C CYS A 263 -13.25 30.08 -9.64
N TYR A 264 -12.53 29.58 -10.62
CA TYR A 264 -12.51 28.17 -10.99
C TYR A 264 -11.59 27.40 -10.05
N SER A 265 -12.16 26.47 -9.28
CA SER A 265 -11.49 25.78 -8.17
C SER A 265 -11.80 24.28 -8.18
N THR A 266 -11.09 23.52 -7.35
CA THR A 266 -11.38 22.08 -7.13
C THR A 266 -11.38 21.71 -5.67
N TRP A 267 -12.23 20.76 -5.26
CA TRP A 267 -12.39 20.33 -3.86
C TRP A 267 -11.12 19.76 -3.21
N TRP A 268 -10.16 19.24 -3.98
CA TRP A 268 -8.91 18.67 -3.46
C TRP A 268 -7.71 19.62 -3.51
N CYS A 269 -7.86 20.79 -4.11
CA CYS A 269 -6.75 21.70 -4.35
C CYS A 269 -6.45 22.51 -3.08
N PRO A 270 -5.24 22.43 -2.49
CA PRO A 270 -4.90 23.14 -1.25
C PRO A 270 -4.95 24.66 -1.43
N HIS A 271 -4.37 25.19 -2.51
CA HIS A 271 -4.45 26.63 -2.82
C HIS A 271 -5.89 27.13 -3.06
N CYS A 272 -6.77 26.25 -3.51
CA CYS A 272 -8.17 26.55 -3.67
C CYS A 272 -8.86 26.66 -2.30
N GLN A 273 -8.47 25.81 -1.35
CA GLN A 273 -8.93 25.89 0.03
C GLN A 273 -8.40 27.15 0.74
N GLU A 274 -7.15 27.53 0.52
CA GLU A 274 -6.60 28.81 1.02
C GLU A 274 -7.40 30.01 0.50
N GLN A 275 -7.68 30.05 -0.81
CA GLN A 275 -8.49 31.11 -1.38
C GLN A 275 -9.91 31.14 -0.78
N ARG A 276 -10.48 29.99 -0.42
CA ARG A 276 -11.78 29.93 0.27
C ARG A 276 -11.67 30.43 1.72
N GLU A 277 -10.59 30.08 2.42
CA GLU A 277 -10.27 30.61 3.75
C GLU A 277 -10.10 32.13 3.76
N SER A 278 -9.52 32.71 2.70
CA SER A 278 -9.37 34.17 2.63
C SER A 278 -10.72 34.90 2.69
N PHE A 279 -11.80 34.30 2.17
CA PHE A 279 -13.17 34.83 2.27
C PHE A 279 -13.87 34.49 3.59
N GLY A 280 -13.57 33.35 4.21
CA GLY A 280 -14.28 32.88 5.41
C GLY A 280 -15.66 32.26 5.12
N LYS A 281 -16.25 31.63 6.14
CA LYS A 281 -17.46 30.78 6.05
C LYS A 281 -18.66 31.43 5.36
N GLN A 282 -19.01 32.67 5.71
CA GLN A 282 -20.23 33.29 5.21
C GLN A 282 -20.03 33.84 3.79
N ALA A 283 -18.85 34.37 3.50
CA ALA A 283 -18.57 35.01 2.21
C ALA A 283 -18.27 33.96 1.13
N VAL A 284 -17.66 32.82 1.48
CA VAL A 284 -17.41 31.73 0.52
C VAL A 284 -18.71 31.13 -0.04
N GLU A 285 -19.81 31.16 0.73
CA GLU A 285 -21.12 30.71 0.26
C GLU A 285 -21.75 31.62 -0.80
N VAL A 286 -21.31 32.89 -0.84
CA VAL A 286 -21.83 33.91 -1.77
C VAL A 286 -20.85 34.19 -2.91
N ALA A 287 -19.55 34.02 -2.66
CA ALA A 287 -18.49 34.25 -3.62
C ALA A 287 -18.62 33.32 -4.83
N PRO A 288 -18.22 33.77 -6.04
CA PRO A 288 -18.50 33.04 -7.28
C PRO A 288 -17.47 31.91 -7.54
N PHE A 289 -17.36 30.97 -6.60
CA PHE A 289 -16.55 29.76 -6.79
C PHE A 289 -17.26 28.77 -7.72
N VAL A 290 -16.54 28.27 -8.72
CA VAL A 290 -17.00 27.29 -9.69
C VAL A 290 -16.20 26.01 -9.50
N GLU A 291 -16.86 24.93 -9.09
CA GLU A 291 -16.26 23.61 -8.97
C GLU A 291 -15.93 23.06 -10.37
N CYS A 292 -14.66 22.75 -10.60
CA CYS A 292 -14.15 22.14 -11.83
C CYS A 292 -13.98 20.63 -11.73
N SER A 293 -14.29 20.11 -10.55
CA SER A 293 -14.21 18.76 -10.04
C SER A 293 -15.31 17.75 -10.29
N SER A 294 -15.09 16.71 -11.09
CA SER A 294 -15.83 15.46 -10.83
C SER A 294 -15.30 14.75 -9.59
N LYS A 295 -16.10 13.80 -9.06
CA LYS A 295 -15.67 12.90 -7.98
C LYS A 295 -14.41 12.09 -8.35
N SER A 296 -14.23 11.73 -9.63
CA SER A 296 -13.06 10.99 -10.13
C SER A 296 -11.87 11.90 -10.50
N ARG A 297 -11.89 13.16 -10.05
CA ARG A 297 -10.90 14.19 -10.35
C ARG A 297 -10.73 14.56 -11.83
N GLN A 298 -11.71 14.23 -12.68
CA GLN A 298 -11.75 14.66 -14.07
C GLN A 298 -12.35 16.07 -14.18
N GLN A 299 -11.73 16.93 -14.98
CA GLN A 299 -12.19 18.29 -15.21
C GLN A 299 -13.58 18.33 -15.86
N LEU A 300 -14.48 19.10 -15.26
CA LEU A 300 -15.86 19.30 -15.71
C LEU A 300 -15.92 20.18 -16.98
N PRO A 301 -16.95 19.99 -17.84
CA PRO A 301 -17.12 20.76 -19.08
C PRO A 301 -17.11 22.27 -18.87
N VAL A 302 -17.75 22.76 -17.81
CA VAL A 302 -17.81 24.21 -17.48
C VAL A 302 -16.42 24.87 -17.39
N CYS A 303 -15.40 24.13 -16.95
CA CYS A 303 -14.03 24.63 -16.84
C CYS A 303 -13.20 24.35 -18.09
N ARG A 304 -13.51 23.29 -18.83
CA ARG A 304 -12.87 23.00 -20.12
C ARG A 304 -13.30 24.02 -21.18
N ASP A 305 -14.57 24.37 -21.21
CA ASP A 305 -15.15 25.34 -22.13
C ASP A 305 -14.68 26.78 -21.80
N ALA A 306 -14.33 27.03 -20.54
CA ALA A 306 -13.71 28.27 -20.07
C ALA A 306 -12.17 28.26 -20.18
N ASP A 307 -11.57 27.23 -20.78
CA ASP A 307 -10.12 27.11 -21.01
C ASP A 307 -9.29 27.23 -19.71
N ILE A 308 -9.70 26.51 -18.66
CA ILE A 308 -9.01 26.54 -17.36
C ILE A 308 -7.90 25.49 -17.32
N GLU A 309 -6.65 25.93 -17.22
CA GLU A 309 -5.47 25.03 -17.21
C GLU A 309 -4.98 24.67 -15.80
N SER A 310 -5.22 25.54 -14.82
CA SER A 310 -4.74 25.37 -13.44
C SER A 310 -5.73 25.93 -12.43
N TYR A 311 -5.59 25.54 -11.16
CA TYR A 311 -6.48 25.93 -10.08
C TYR A 311 -5.72 26.53 -8.89
N PRO A 312 -6.27 27.53 -8.19
CA PRO A 312 -7.46 28.28 -8.61
C PRO A 312 -7.13 29.20 -9.80
N THR A 313 -8.15 29.53 -10.60
CA THR A 313 -8.06 30.54 -11.67
C THR A 313 -9.21 31.50 -11.56
N TRP A 314 -8.91 32.80 -11.54
CA TRP A 314 -9.90 33.87 -11.52
C TRP A 314 -10.15 34.41 -12.93
N ILE A 315 -11.41 34.65 -13.26
CA ILE A 315 -11.80 35.48 -14.40
C ILE A 315 -12.57 36.68 -13.84
N ILE A 316 -11.98 37.86 -13.94
CA ILE A 316 -12.55 39.11 -13.43
C ILE A 316 -12.53 40.12 -14.58
N ASN A 317 -13.68 40.71 -14.92
CA ASN A 317 -13.83 41.65 -16.02
C ASN A 317 -13.26 41.12 -17.36
N GLY A 318 -13.45 39.82 -17.63
CA GLY A 318 -12.97 39.14 -18.83
C GLY A 318 -11.47 38.82 -18.86
N LYS A 319 -10.69 39.20 -17.83
CA LYS A 319 -9.27 38.90 -17.73
C LYS A 319 -9.01 37.70 -16.81
N LYS A 320 -8.18 36.77 -17.28
CA LYS A 320 -7.77 35.54 -16.57
C LYS A 320 -6.58 35.83 -15.66
N TYR A 321 -6.64 35.37 -14.42
CA TYR A 321 -5.57 35.46 -13.42
C TYR A 321 -5.33 34.09 -12.79
N LEU A 322 -4.14 33.55 -12.98
CA LEU A 322 -3.75 32.25 -12.45
C LEU A 322 -3.35 32.35 -10.97
N GLY A 323 -3.63 31.28 -10.23
CA GLY A 323 -3.25 31.10 -8.83
C GLY A 323 -4.16 31.79 -7.82
N GLY A 324 -3.91 31.51 -6.55
CA GLY A 324 -4.52 32.23 -5.43
C GLY A 324 -4.15 33.71 -5.47
N ARG A 325 -5.06 34.56 -4.98
CA ARG A 325 -4.92 36.01 -4.98
C ARG A 325 -5.38 36.59 -3.65
N ASP A 326 -4.67 37.61 -3.21
CA ASP A 326 -5.09 38.41 -2.06
C ASP A 326 -6.42 39.09 -2.36
N LEU A 327 -7.26 39.22 -1.33
CA LEU A 327 -8.57 39.86 -1.48
C LEU A 327 -8.46 41.34 -1.85
N SER A 328 -7.40 42.02 -1.43
CA SER A 328 -7.09 43.39 -1.85
C SER A 328 -6.81 43.47 -3.35
N ASP A 329 -6.05 42.52 -3.91
CA ASP A 329 -5.77 42.43 -5.36
C ASP A 329 -7.06 42.12 -6.16
N ILE A 330 -7.90 41.23 -5.63
CA ILE A 330 -9.21 40.92 -6.22
C ILE A 330 -10.13 42.15 -6.18
N ALA A 331 -10.15 42.89 -5.07
CA ALA A 331 -10.92 44.12 -4.92
C ALA A 331 -10.49 45.17 -5.96
N GLU A 332 -9.18 45.40 -6.14
CA GLU A 332 -8.65 46.31 -7.15
C GLU A 332 -9.05 45.88 -8.57
N LYS A 333 -8.82 44.62 -8.93
CA LYS A 333 -9.11 44.08 -10.27
C LYS A 333 -10.60 44.07 -10.61
N SER A 334 -11.46 43.97 -9.60
CA SER A 334 -12.92 44.00 -9.74
C SER A 334 -13.51 45.42 -9.69
N GLY A 335 -12.71 46.45 -9.41
CA GLY A 335 -13.18 47.82 -9.24
C GLY A 335 -14.02 48.03 -7.97
N PHE A 336 -13.82 47.20 -6.95
CA PHE A 336 -14.52 47.29 -5.68
C PHE A 336 -13.99 48.49 -4.86
N THR A 337 -14.90 49.34 -4.37
CA THR A 337 -14.56 50.61 -3.70
C THR A 337 -15.26 50.82 -2.35
N GLU A 338 -16.10 49.88 -1.91
CA GLU A 338 -16.88 50.03 -0.67
C GLU A 338 -16.01 49.94 0.60
N TYR A 339 -14.90 49.19 0.54
CA TYR A 339 -13.92 49.09 1.61
C TYR A 339 -12.51 49.34 1.07
N PRO A 340 -11.61 49.92 1.89
CA PRO A 340 -10.23 50.17 1.48
C PRO A 340 -9.39 48.87 1.53
N PRO A 341 -8.24 48.79 0.83
CA PRO A 341 -7.43 47.57 0.74
C PRO A 341 -7.00 46.99 2.11
N GLU A 342 -6.79 47.84 3.11
CA GLU A 342 -6.36 47.46 4.45
C GLU A 342 -7.45 46.70 5.24
N ALA A 343 -8.70 46.73 4.76
CA ALA A 343 -9.78 45.92 5.32
C ALA A 343 -9.60 44.42 5.05
N PHE A 344 -8.77 44.06 4.07
CA PHE A 344 -8.50 42.68 3.65
C PHE A 344 -7.16 42.20 4.19
N LYS A 345 -7.17 41.67 5.42
CA LYS A 345 -5.96 41.09 6.02
C LYS A 345 -5.77 39.64 5.56
N PRO A 346 -4.53 39.23 5.21
CA PRO A 346 -4.19 37.82 5.03
C PRO A 346 -4.57 37.00 6.27
N ARG A 347 -4.88 35.72 6.07
CA ARG A 347 -5.12 34.80 7.19
C ARG A 347 -3.80 34.44 7.87
N ASP A 348 -3.86 34.20 9.17
CA ASP A 348 -2.72 33.75 9.98
C ASP A 348 -2.24 32.37 9.51
N ASP A 349 -0.93 32.15 9.44
CA ASP A 349 -0.33 30.87 9.08
C ASP A 349 -0.81 29.74 10.00
N GLN A 350 -1.09 30.04 11.28
CA GLN A 350 -1.69 29.07 12.21
C GLN A 350 -3.09 28.61 11.77
N LEU A 351 -3.88 29.46 11.13
CA LEU A 351 -5.19 29.08 10.58
C LEU A 351 -5.07 28.23 9.30
N LEU A 352 -3.91 28.26 8.64
CA LEU A 352 -3.62 27.46 7.44
C LEU A 352 -2.85 26.16 7.77
N GLU A 353 -2.50 25.94 9.04
CA GLU A 353 -1.78 24.73 9.50
C GLU A 353 -2.52 23.43 9.13
N TYR A 354 -3.85 23.43 9.10
CA TYR A 354 -4.60 22.24 8.70
C TYR A 354 -4.49 21.93 7.19
N ILE A 355 -4.04 22.89 6.37
CA ILE A 355 -3.81 22.75 4.93
C ILE A 355 -2.35 22.34 4.67
N TRP A 356 -1.38 23.03 5.30
CA TRP A 356 0.05 22.88 4.98
C TRP A 356 0.89 22.21 6.06
N GLY A 357 0.36 22.07 7.26
CA GLY A 357 1.09 21.63 8.45
C GLY A 357 1.67 22.78 9.26
N PRO A 358 2.28 22.45 10.41
CA PRO A 358 2.90 23.45 11.27
C PRO A 358 4.02 24.17 10.52
N PRO A 359 4.19 25.49 10.74
CA PRO A 359 5.31 26.22 10.17
C PRO A 359 6.64 25.60 10.61
N GLU A 360 7.64 25.64 9.73
CA GLU A 360 8.98 25.16 10.08
C GLU A 360 9.54 26.04 11.22
N PRO A 361 10.14 25.45 12.27
CA PRO A 361 10.82 26.25 13.27
C PRO A 361 11.91 27.05 12.57
N GLU A 362 11.95 28.37 12.80
CA GLU A 362 13.00 29.23 12.27
C GLU A 362 14.36 28.64 12.69
N GLU A 363 15.12 28.10 11.73
CA GLU A 363 16.51 27.75 12.00
C GLU A 363 17.24 29.05 12.36
N PRO A 364 17.99 29.08 13.48
CA PRO A 364 18.78 30.24 13.83
C PRO A 364 19.69 30.59 12.65
N TYR A 365 19.57 31.81 12.14
CA TYR A 365 20.44 32.33 11.10
C TYR A 365 21.91 32.14 11.54
N ASP A 366 22.62 31.23 10.88
CA ASP A 366 24.05 31.01 11.09
C ASP A 366 24.84 31.89 10.11
N PRO A 367 25.42 33.02 10.57
CA PRO A 367 26.21 33.89 9.71
C PRO A 367 27.46 33.21 9.13
N LEU A 368 27.87 32.04 9.62
CA LEU A 368 29.07 31.31 9.16
C LEU A 368 28.83 30.42 7.94
N ALA A 369 27.58 30.16 7.54
CA ALA A 369 27.28 29.32 6.38
C ALA A 369 27.46 30.03 5.01
N SER A 370 27.81 31.33 5.00
CA SER A 370 27.95 32.14 3.78
C SER A 370 29.40 32.36 3.29
N SER A 371 30.41 31.89 4.03
CA SER A 371 31.82 32.17 3.70
C SER A 371 32.51 31.19 2.75
N ASP A 372 31.86 30.10 2.34
CA ASP A 372 32.53 29.04 1.55
C ASP A 372 32.27 29.11 0.04
N ASN A 373 31.82 30.26 -0.48
CA ASN A 373 31.75 30.53 -1.92
C ASN A 373 32.62 31.74 -2.30
N VAL A 374 33.95 31.55 -2.32
CA VAL A 374 34.90 32.35 -3.12
C VAL A 374 35.90 31.43 -3.80
#